data_AF-A0A512A963-F1
#
_entry.id   AF-A0A512A963-F1
#
_cell.length_a   1.000
_cell.length_b   1.000
_cell.length_c   1.000
_cell.angle_alpha   90.00
_cell.angle_beta   90.00
_cell.angle_gamma   90.00
#
_symmetry.space_group_name_H-M   'P 1'
#
loop_
_entity.id
_entity.type
_entity.pdbx_description
1 polymer ?
#
loop_
_entity_poly.entity_id
_entity_poly.type
_entity_poly.pdbx_seq_one_letter_code
_entity_poly.pdbx_strand_id
1 'polypeptide(L)'
;MNENLNFDLLKQDVEKEVREKGFENLYYALFDEDSNLPWAIHLYYKNNKFLVNSRDDRSYIIGKSWEFENYEEAKHFFIKKMETFVQLNRLEIQTGHPPYYPSPLWDEKEDYPKMRDESKERSELLLAIQELGYESLRYSIFNDHSPREWETRIEYNPELEVYEVYSTMDRASTNGKDSYQNFQEARSRFIEILENVVFINRYYVDEGIGAEYSSPLWDKSMNDIENMKCIVEQEIKKRHFESLQYVLFDENKNFPWAFHLFYRDGKFMINGRDDRSYVMGNTIEFTRFEDAKIAFLERLEHFVKSNQLKVRIGKKPYYSSPLWDNEKAD
;
A
#
# COMPACT_ATOMS: atom_id res chain seq x y z
N MET A 1 33.85 25.18 -5.35
CA MET A 1 34.36 25.13 -3.96
C MET A 1 34.67 23.66 -3.73
N ASN A 2 35.95 23.26 -3.80
CA ASN A 2 36.36 21.86 -3.75
C ASN A 2 36.20 21.34 -2.32
N GLU A 3 35.12 20.62 -2.04
CA GLU A 3 35.16 19.63 -0.98
C GLU A 3 36.17 18.57 -1.42
N ASN A 4 37.31 18.49 -0.72
CA ASN A 4 38.25 17.40 -0.92
C ASN A 4 37.56 16.12 -0.44
N LEU A 5 36.89 15.43 -1.36
CA LEU A 5 36.40 14.07 -1.16
C LEU A 5 37.56 13.22 -0.66
N ASN A 6 37.43 12.71 0.56
CA ASN A 6 38.43 11.83 1.14
C ASN A 6 38.11 10.40 0.70
N PHE A 7 38.66 10.01 -0.45
CA PHE A 7 38.43 8.68 -1.03
C PHE A 7 38.89 7.54 -0.13
N ASP A 8 39.86 7.76 0.77
CA ASP A 8 40.28 6.73 1.73
C ASP A 8 39.15 6.43 2.74
N LEU A 9 38.45 7.45 3.22
CA LEU A 9 37.30 7.26 4.12
C LEU A 9 36.12 6.60 3.41
N LEU A 10 35.81 7.03 2.18
CA LEU A 10 34.73 6.43 1.39
C LEU A 10 35.05 4.97 1.05
N LYS A 11 36.31 4.67 0.69
CA LYS A 11 36.76 3.31 0.44
C LYS A 11 36.60 2.43 1.68
N GLN A 12 37.05 2.90 2.85
CA GLN A 12 36.89 2.16 4.11
C GLN A 12 35.42 1.90 4.45
N ASP A 13 34.56 2.86 4.17
CA ASP A 13 33.12 2.77 4.43
C ASP A 13 32.40 1.78 3.50
N VAL A 14 32.76 1.72 2.21
CA VAL A 14 32.27 0.67 1.29
C VAL A 14 32.82 -0.69 1.68
N GLU A 15 34.13 -0.79 1.95
CA GLU A 15 34.77 -2.06 2.34
C GLU A 15 34.23 -2.61 3.66
N LYS A 16 33.81 -1.74 4.59
CA LYS A 16 33.13 -2.15 5.81
C LYS A 16 31.83 -2.89 5.49
N GLU A 17 30.99 -2.34 4.62
CA GLU A 17 29.73 -2.98 4.24
C GLU A 17 29.95 -4.25 3.41
N VAL A 18 30.95 -4.27 2.52
CA VAL A 18 31.37 -5.48 1.78
C VAL A 18 31.72 -6.61 2.75
N ARG A 19 32.48 -6.33 3.83
CA ARG A 19 32.80 -7.31 4.87
C ARG A 19 31.58 -7.74 5.68
N GLU A 20 30.74 -6.79 6.09
CA GLU A 20 29.50 -7.11 6.83
C GLU A 20 28.55 -8.01 6.03
N LYS A 21 28.59 -7.92 4.70
CA LYS A 21 27.81 -8.74 3.76
C LYS A 21 28.52 -10.03 3.31
N GLY A 22 29.79 -10.23 3.68
CA GLY A 22 30.59 -11.38 3.26
C GLY A 22 30.98 -11.39 1.78
N PHE A 23 31.06 -10.22 1.12
CA PHE A 23 31.36 -10.10 -0.32
C PHE A 23 32.84 -9.88 -0.65
N GLU A 24 33.75 -10.19 0.26
CA GLU A 24 35.19 -9.96 0.08
C GLU A 24 35.79 -10.76 -1.08
N ASN A 25 35.13 -11.86 -1.46
CA ASN A 25 35.53 -12.72 -2.58
C ASN A 25 34.92 -12.29 -3.93
N LEU A 26 34.19 -11.17 -3.97
CA LEU A 26 33.79 -10.56 -5.24
C LEU A 26 34.91 -9.70 -5.81
N TYR A 27 35.03 -9.68 -7.12
CA TYR A 27 35.88 -8.71 -7.81
C TYR A 27 35.19 -7.35 -7.83
N TYR A 28 35.87 -6.34 -7.27
CA TYR A 28 35.40 -4.96 -7.30
C TYR A 28 36.57 -3.97 -7.29
N ALA A 29 36.30 -2.76 -7.79
CA ALA A 29 37.26 -1.66 -7.81
C ALA A 29 36.62 -0.39 -7.21
N LEU A 30 37.28 0.20 -6.22
CA LEU A 30 36.81 1.39 -5.52
C LEU A 30 37.72 2.58 -5.82
N PHE A 31 37.13 3.63 -6.38
CA PHE A 31 37.76 4.90 -6.72
C PHE A 31 39.01 4.77 -7.60
N ASP A 32 39.04 3.73 -8.43
CA ASP A 32 40.04 3.47 -9.45
C ASP A 32 39.35 3.31 -10.81
N GLU A 33 39.41 4.36 -11.63
CA GLU A 33 38.81 4.39 -12.97
C GLU A 33 39.56 3.46 -13.95
N ASP A 34 40.87 3.33 -13.77
CA ASP A 34 41.78 2.67 -14.71
C ASP A 34 41.97 1.17 -14.41
N SER A 35 41.32 0.67 -13.35
CA SER A 35 41.31 -0.75 -13.03
C SER A 35 40.80 -1.56 -14.22
N ASN A 36 41.59 -2.57 -14.61
CA ASN A 36 41.25 -3.54 -15.65
C ASN A 36 40.94 -4.90 -15.01
N LEU A 37 40.30 -4.91 -13.84
CA LEU A 37 39.92 -6.15 -13.17
C LEU A 37 38.71 -6.76 -13.90
N PRO A 38 38.85 -7.94 -14.54
CA PRO A 38 37.74 -8.57 -15.24
C PRO A 38 36.63 -8.96 -14.27
N TRP A 39 35.39 -8.99 -14.76
CA TRP A 39 34.19 -9.31 -13.96
C TRP A 39 33.92 -8.41 -12.75
N ALA A 40 34.66 -7.32 -12.60
CA ALA A 40 34.55 -6.46 -11.44
C ALA A 40 33.32 -5.54 -11.50
N ILE A 41 32.79 -5.22 -10.33
CA ILE A 41 31.88 -4.08 -10.15
C ILE A 41 32.72 -2.89 -9.72
N HIS A 42 32.59 -1.77 -10.42
CA HIS A 42 33.34 -0.55 -10.15
C HIS A 42 32.44 0.48 -9.47
N LEU A 43 32.99 1.18 -8.49
CA LEU A 43 32.46 2.43 -7.96
C LEU A 43 33.57 3.47 -8.01
N TYR A 44 33.44 4.53 -8.80
CA TYR A 44 34.48 5.58 -8.93
C TYR A 44 33.87 6.96 -9.11
N TYR A 45 34.68 8.01 -8.98
CA TYR A 45 34.23 9.40 -9.09
C TYR A 45 34.85 10.08 -10.32
N LYS A 46 34.01 10.60 -11.22
CA LYS A 46 34.44 11.28 -12.45
C LYS A 46 33.45 12.37 -12.82
N ASN A 47 33.94 13.48 -13.37
CA ASN A 47 33.10 14.59 -13.85
C ASN A 47 32.09 15.08 -12.80
N ASN A 48 32.53 15.17 -11.55
CA ASN A 48 31.73 15.53 -10.38
C ASN A 48 30.59 14.55 -9.99
N LYS A 49 30.61 13.31 -10.49
CA LYS A 49 29.60 12.29 -10.18
C LYS A 49 30.23 10.99 -9.73
N PHE A 50 29.51 10.21 -8.94
CA PHE A 50 29.84 8.81 -8.67
C PHE A 50 29.28 7.93 -9.77
N LEU A 51 30.07 6.97 -10.22
CA LEU A 51 29.69 6.04 -11.28
C LEU A 51 29.77 4.60 -10.79
N VAL A 52 28.75 3.81 -11.10
CA VAL A 52 28.74 2.36 -10.87
C VAL A 52 28.55 1.61 -12.18
N ASN A 53 29.44 0.66 -12.48
CA ASN A 53 29.30 -0.23 -13.63
C ASN A 53 29.87 -1.63 -13.35
N SER A 54 29.55 -2.58 -14.23
CA SER A 54 30.06 -3.95 -14.20
C SER A 54 30.93 -4.19 -15.41
N ARG A 55 31.94 -5.06 -15.28
CA ARG A 55 32.87 -5.41 -16.35
C ARG A 55 32.70 -6.84 -16.83
N ASP A 56 33.05 -7.11 -18.09
CA ASP A 56 33.13 -8.48 -18.65
C ASP A 56 34.51 -9.12 -18.45
N ASP A 57 34.71 -10.30 -19.04
CA ASP A 57 35.99 -11.03 -19.06
C ASP A 57 37.13 -10.24 -19.71
N ARG A 58 36.80 -9.23 -20.53
CA ARG A 58 37.76 -8.36 -21.23
C ARG A 58 37.85 -6.97 -20.59
N SER A 59 37.24 -6.77 -19.42
CA SER A 59 37.14 -5.50 -18.71
C SER A 59 36.33 -4.40 -19.42
N TYR A 60 35.53 -4.75 -20.43
CA TYR A 60 34.60 -3.81 -21.05
C TYR A 60 33.39 -3.58 -20.16
N ILE A 61 32.84 -2.37 -20.20
CA ILE A 61 31.62 -2.03 -19.46
C ILE A 61 30.47 -2.86 -20.01
N ILE A 62 29.86 -3.67 -19.16
CA ILE A 62 28.64 -4.40 -19.46
C ILE A 62 27.47 -3.45 -19.25
N GLY A 63 26.69 -3.22 -20.32
CA GLY A 63 25.50 -2.40 -20.27
C GLY A 63 25.83 -0.92 -20.13
N LYS A 64 25.28 -0.26 -19.11
CA LYS A 64 25.44 1.18 -18.88
C LYS A 64 26.19 1.49 -17.58
N SER A 65 26.89 2.62 -17.56
CA SER A 65 27.36 3.23 -16.32
C SER A 65 26.23 4.04 -15.68
N TRP A 66 26.01 3.82 -14.41
CA TRP A 66 25.01 4.54 -13.62
C TRP A 66 25.69 5.71 -12.93
N GLU A 67 25.13 6.91 -13.07
CA GLU A 67 25.69 8.14 -12.50
C GLU A 67 24.85 8.61 -11.32
N PHE A 68 25.52 9.04 -10.25
CA PHE A 68 24.90 9.52 -9.02
C PHE A 68 25.57 10.81 -8.57
N GLU A 69 24.76 11.79 -8.16
CA GLU A 69 25.26 13.03 -7.56
C GLU A 69 25.67 12.81 -6.08
N ASN A 70 25.11 11.76 -5.44
CA ASN A 70 25.27 11.47 -4.03
C ASN A 70 26.04 10.16 -3.80
N TYR A 71 26.98 10.18 -2.85
CA TYR A 71 27.80 9.03 -2.47
C TYR A 71 26.97 7.87 -1.88
N GLU A 72 26.05 8.15 -0.96
CA GLU A 72 25.24 7.13 -0.28
C GLU A 72 24.36 6.37 -1.28
N GLU A 73 23.79 7.07 -2.26
CA GLU A 73 23.02 6.44 -3.34
C GLU A 73 23.90 5.53 -4.21
N ALA A 74 25.10 5.99 -4.56
CA ALA A 74 26.05 5.22 -5.34
C ALA A 74 26.54 3.98 -4.59
N LYS A 75 26.86 4.11 -3.30
CA LYS A 75 27.26 3.02 -2.41
C LYS A 75 26.15 1.98 -2.28
N HIS A 76 24.93 2.41 -1.96
CA HIS A 76 23.79 1.51 -1.87
C HIS A 76 23.55 0.76 -3.19
N PHE A 77 23.61 1.46 -4.32
CA PHE A 77 23.46 0.83 -5.64
C PHE A 77 24.60 -0.16 -5.96
N PHE A 78 25.83 0.17 -5.58
CA PHE A 78 27.00 -0.69 -5.73
C PHE A 78 26.86 -2.00 -4.93
N ILE A 79 26.46 -1.92 -3.65
CA ILE A 79 26.22 -3.10 -2.81
C ILE A 79 25.07 -3.95 -3.36
N LYS A 80 23.97 -3.33 -3.78
CA LYS A 80 22.85 -4.03 -4.43
C LYS A 80 23.27 -4.74 -5.72
N LYS A 81 24.21 -4.16 -6.48
CA LYS A 81 24.80 -4.81 -7.66
C LYS A 81 25.62 -6.03 -7.29
N MET A 82 26.38 -5.99 -6.19
CA MET A 82 27.11 -7.15 -5.66
C MET A 82 26.16 -8.28 -5.27
N GLU A 83 25.09 -7.97 -4.54
CA GLU A 83 24.03 -8.93 -4.17
C GLU A 83 23.41 -9.60 -5.40
N THR A 84 23.03 -8.79 -6.39
CA THR A 84 22.45 -9.28 -7.65
C THR A 84 23.44 -10.19 -8.39
N PHE A 85 24.73 -9.85 -8.40
CA PHE A 85 25.76 -10.63 -9.07
C PHE A 85 25.95 -12.01 -8.42
N VAL A 86 25.91 -12.09 -7.09
CA VAL A 86 25.93 -13.38 -6.35
C VAL A 86 24.71 -14.22 -6.72
N GLN A 87 23.52 -13.63 -6.70
CA GLN A 87 22.27 -14.33 -7.04
C GLN A 87 22.27 -14.85 -8.48
N LEU A 88 22.75 -14.06 -9.43
CA LEU A 88 22.87 -14.47 -10.83
C LEU A 88 23.81 -15.66 -11.00
N ASN A 89 25.01 -15.63 -10.41
CA ASN A 89 25.94 -16.77 -10.51
C ASN A 89 25.38 -18.05 -9.89
N ARG A 90 24.64 -17.94 -8.77
CA ARG A 90 23.93 -19.09 -8.18
C ARG A 90 22.87 -19.65 -9.12
N LEU A 91 22.11 -18.77 -9.78
CA LEU A 91 21.08 -19.19 -10.74
C LEU A 91 21.71 -19.85 -11.97
N GLU A 92 22.77 -19.28 -12.54
CA GLU A 92 23.50 -19.86 -13.68
C GLU A 92 24.02 -21.26 -13.35
N ILE A 93 24.60 -21.47 -12.16
CA ILE A 93 25.03 -22.80 -11.70
C ILE A 93 23.84 -23.77 -11.61
N GLN A 94 22.71 -23.31 -11.06
CA GLN A 94 21.49 -24.13 -10.95
C GLN A 94 20.90 -24.51 -12.31
N THR A 95 21.01 -23.65 -13.32
CA THR A 95 20.53 -23.89 -14.69
C THR A 95 21.57 -24.64 -15.54
N GLY A 96 22.71 -25.02 -14.97
CA GLY A 96 23.74 -25.84 -15.62
C GLY A 96 24.75 -25.03 -16.44
N HIS A 97 24.79 -23.71 -16.27
CA HIS A 97 25.79 -22.82 -16.84
C HIS A 97 26.97 -22.61 -15.87
N PRO A 98 28.21 -22.47 -16.39
CA PRO A 98 29.35 -22.17 -15.54
C PRO A 98 29.23 -20.73 -14.98
N PRO A 99 29.65 -20.48 -13.73
CA PRO A 99 29.70 -19.14 -13.18
C PRO A 99 30.76 -18.29 -13.92
N TYR A 100 30.68 -16.97 -13.78
CA TYR A 100 31.62 -16.05 -14.42
C TYR A 100 33.07 -16.27 -13.96
N TYR A 101 33.27 -16.58 -12.68
CA TYR A 101 34.54 -17.00 -12.10
C TYR A 101 34.32 -17.86 -10.85
N PRO A 102 35.33 -18.63 -10.40
CA PRO A 102 35.24 -19.38 -9.15
C PRO A 102 35.16 -18.45 -7.92
N SER A 103 34.19 -18.64 -7.05
CA SER A 103 34.07 -17.94 -5.76
C SER A 103 33.35 -18.82 -4.73
N PRO A 104 33.79 -18.86 -3.46
CA PRO A 104 33.08 -19.59 -2.40
C PRO A 104 31.63 -19.13 -2.22
N LEU A 105 31.26 -17.95 -2.69
CA LEU A 105 29.89 -17.40 -2.64
C LEU A 105 28.88 -18.22 -3.46
N TRP A 106 29.35 -19.03 -4.40
CA TRP A 106 28.53 -19.91 -5.24
C TRP A 106 29.19 -21.27 -5.59
N ASP A 107 30.49 -21.45 -5.30
CA ASP A 107 31.23 -22.70 -5.52
C ASP A 107 31.24 -23.64 -4.32
N GLU A 108 30.99 -23.14 -3.11
CA GLU A 108 30.75 -24.05 -2.00
C GLU A 108 29.51 -24.86 -2.36
N LYS A 109 29.73 -26.15 -2.67
CA LYS A 109 28.69 -27.14 -2.51
C LYS A 109 28.27 -27.00 -1.07
N GLU A 110 27.17 -26.30 -0.86
CA GLU A 110 26.50 -26.26 0.42
C GLU A 110 26.13 -27.71 0.76
N ASP A 111 27.04 -28.41 1.44
CA ASP A 111 26.75 -29.56 2.28
C ASP A 111 26.21 -29.04 3.63
N TYR A 112 25.47 -27.93 3.57
CA TYR A 112 24.50 -27.59 4.59
C TYR A 112 23.30 -28.48 4.29
N PRO A 113 22.70 -29.16 5.29
CA PRO A 113 21.28 -29.44 5.15
C PRO A 113 20.63 -28.10 4.77
N LYS A 114 19.78 -28.07 3.74
CA LYS A 114 18.89 -26.94 3.43
C LYS A 114 18.07 -26.63 4.69
N MET A 115 18.66 -25.99 5.67
CA MET A 115 17.97 -25.50 6.83
C MET A 115 17.38 -24.20 6.35
N ARG A 116 16.15 -24.32 5.86
CA ARG A 116 15.22 -23.23 5.66
C ARG A 116 15.42 -22.20 6.77
N ASP A 117 15.79 -20.98 6.38
CA ASP A 117 15.86 -19.85 7.31
C ASP A 117 14.49 -19.16 7.34
N GLU A 118 13.60 -19.70 8.16
CA GLU A 118 12.25 -19.17 8.35
C GLU A 118 12.26 -17.68 8.74
N SER A 119 13.27 -17.25 9.52
CA SER A 119 13.33 -15.86 10.00
C SER A 119 13.63 -14.91 8.84
N LYS A 120 14.55 -15.28 7.97
CA LYS A 120 14.84 -14.55 6.74
C LYS A 120 13.64 -14.52 5.80
N GLU A 121 13.03 -15.67 5.53
CA GLU A 121 11.86 -15.78 4.66
C GLU A 121 10.66 -14.96 5.17
N ARG A 122 10.38 -15.01 6.48
CA ARG A 122 9.34 -14.19 7.11
C ARG A 122 9.65 -12.71 6.97
N SER A 123 10.91 -12.31 7.16
CA SER A 123 11.34 -10.92 7.00
C SER A 123 11.17 -10.42 5.55
N GLU A 124 11.52 -11.24 4.55
CA GLU A 124 11.34 -10.90 3.13
C GLU A 124 9.86 -10.71 2.76
N LEU A 125 8.96 -11.51 3.32
CA LEU A 125 7.51 -11.36 3.11
C LEU A 125 6.96 -10.11 3.79
N LEU A 126 7.35 -9.85 5.05
CA LEU A 126 6.89 -8.67 5.79
C LEU A 126 7.36 -7.36 5.14
N LEU A 127 8.61 -7.32 4.65
CA LEU A 127 9.12 -6.17 3.90
C LEU A 127 8.30 -5.92 2.63
N ALA A 128 7.98 -6.98 1.87
CA ALA A 128 7.17 -6.85 0.66
C ALA A 128 5.76 -6.32 0.94
N ILE A 129 5.12 -6.82 2.01
CA ILE A 129 3.81 -6.33 2.46
C ILE A 129 3.88 -4.85 2.82
N GLN A 130 4.91 -4.44 3.56
CA GLN A 130 5.11 -3.05 3.97
C GLN A 130 5.37 -2.13 2.75
N GLU A 131 6.22 -2.55 1.82
CA GLU A 131 6.50 -1.79 0.58
C GLU A 131 5.25 -1.59 -0.28
N LEU A 132 4.32 -2.54 -0.26
CA LEU A 132 3.04 -2.47 -0.96
C LEU A 132 1.94 -1.75 -0.17
N GLY A 133 2.15 -1.46 1.11
CA GLY A 133 1.14 -0.88 1.99
C GLY A 133 0.00 -1.85 2.33
N TYR A 134 0.28 -3.16 2.37
CA TYR A 134 -0.72 -4.22 2.55
C TYR A 134 -0.87 -4.68 4.01
N GLU A 135 -0.41 -3.89 4.97
CA GLU A 135 -0.36 -4.27 6.39
C GLU A 135 -1.74 -4.49 7.00
N SER A 136 -2.79 -3.89 6.43
CA SER A 136 -4.17 -4.05 6.88
C SER A 136 -4.88 -5.27 6.31
N LEU A 137 -4.26 -6.02 5.39
CA LEU A 137 -4.81 -7.26 4.88
C LEU A 137 -4.74 -8.37 5.93
N ARG A 138 -5.66 -9.33 5.84
CA ARG A 138 -5.63 -10.54 6.66
C ARG A 138 -4.67 -11.55 6.04
N TYR A 139 -3.52 -11.74 6.67
CA TYR A 139 -2.56 -12.73 6.22
C TYR A 139 -1.87 -13.46 7.39
N SER A 140 -1.31 -14.63 7.10
CA SER A 140 -0.47 -15.40 8.02
C SER A 140 0.75 -15.97 7.29
N ILE A 141 1.92 -15.86 7.93
CA ILE A 141 3.21 -16.31 7.40
C ILE A 141 3.78 -17.33 8.37
N PHE A 142 3.93 -18.57 7.92
CA PHE A 142 4.51 -19.68 8.68
C PHE A 142 3.87 -19.91 10.06
N ASN A 143 2.55 -19.66 10.09
CA ASN A 143 1.58 -20.14 11.06
C ASN A 143 1.76 -19.66 12.52
N ASP A 144 1.14 -18.52 12.83
CA ASP A 144 1.09 -17.98 14.20
C ASP A 144 -0.25 -18.26 14.93
N HIS A 145 -1.28 -18.81 14.24
CA HIS A 145 -2.60 -19.12 14.79
C HIS A 145 -3.53 -19.93 13.84
N SER A 146 -4.67 -20.41 14.38
CA SER A 146 -5.75 -21.05 13.61
C SER A 146 -6.29 -20.16 12.48
N PRO A 147 -6.63 -20.72 11.30
CA PRO A 147 -7.07 -19.92 10.15
C PRO A 147 -8.29 -19.05 10.45
N ARG A 148 -8.25 -17.80 9.99
CA ARG A 148 -9.38 -16.85 10.07
C ARG A 148 -10.19 -16.88 8.79
N GLU A 149 -11.37 -16.27 8.78
CA GLU A 149 -12.12 -16.03 7.55
C GLU A 149 -11.41 -14.99 6.68
N TRP A 150 -11.38 -15.24 5.36
CA TRP A 150 -10.82 -14.32 4.36
C TRP A 150 -9.35 -13.97 4.61
N GLU A 151 -8.54 -14.98 4.92
CA GLU A 151 -7.11 -14.86 5.25
C GLU A 151 -6.25 -15.54 4.20
N THR A 152 -5.24 -14.82 3.70
CA THR A 152 -4.22 -15.38 2.79
C THR A 152 -3.04 -15.94 3.59
N ARG A 153 -2.62 -17.16 3.29
CA ARG A 153 -1.65 -17.92 4.09
C ARG A 153 -0.52 -18.43 3.21
N ILE A 154 0.69 -18.38 3.76
CA ILE A 154 1.86 -19.10 3.26
C ILE A 154 2.44 -19.95 4.39
N GLU A 155 2.48 -21.26 4.18
CA GLU A 155 2.91 -22.25 5.16
C GLU A 155 4.04 -23.10 4.58
N TYR A 156 4.89 -23.67 5.43
CA TYR A 156 5.87 -24.66 5.02
C TYR A 156 5.48 -26.02 5.61
N ASN A 157 5.29 -27.01 4.73
CA ASN A 157 4.99 -28.38 5.11
C ASN A 157 6.31 -29.17 5.22
N PRO A 158 6.78 -29.49 6.45
CA PRO A 158 8.06 -30.15 6.62
C PRO A 158 8.05 -31.63 6.20
N GLU A 159 6.89 -32.28 6.14
CA GLU A 159 6.79 -33.69 5.72
C GLU A 159 6.97 -33.84 4.20
N LEU A 160 6.46 -32.86 3.45
CA LEU A 160 6.49 -32.84 1.99
C LEU A 160 7.58 -31.92 1.43
N GLU A 161 8.25 -31.16 2.29
CA GLU A 161 9.27 -30.15 1.95
C GLU A 161 8.76 -29.13 0.91
N VAL A 162 7.51 -28.67 1.05
CA VAL A 162 6.89 -27.69 0.14
C VAL A 162 6.31 -26.51 0.89
N TYR A 163 6.30 -25.36 0.23
CA TYR A 163 5.49 -24.21 0.60
C TYR A 163 4.07 -24.40 0.10
N GLU A 164 3.09 -24.15 0.95
CA GLU A 164 1.67 -24.16 0.61
C GLU A 164 1.13 -22.73 0.72
N VAL A 165 0.58 -22.21 -0.38
CA VAL A 165 -0.02 -20.88 -0.45
C VAL A 165 -1.50 -21.00 -0.75
N TYR A 166 -2.35 -20.36 0.04
CA TYR A 166 -3.81 -20.45 -0.12
C TYR A 166 -4.53 -19.29 0.54
N SER A 167 -5.82 -19.13 0.23
CA SER A 167 -6.71 -18.26 1.00
C SER A 167 -7.84 -19.06 1.63
N THR A 168 -8.29 -18.59 2.78
CA THR A 168 -9.54 -19.04 3.38
C THR A 168 -10.71 -18.19 2.88
N MET A 169 -11.91 -18.74 2.99
CA MET A 169 -13.18 -18.09 2.64
C MET A 169 -14.08 -18.03 3.87
N ASP A 170 -15.39 -17.87 3.66
CA ASP A 170 -16.41 -17.98 4.71
C ASP A 170 -16.19 -19.21 5.61
N ARG A 171 -16.31 -18.99 6.92
CA ARG A 171 -16.08 -19.99 7.97
C ARG A 171 -14.68 -20.61 7.94
N ALA A 172 -13.69 -19.85 7.46
CA ALA A 172 -12.30 -20.25 7.33
C ALA A 172 -12.09 -21.50 6.46
N SER A 173 -13.01 -21.76 5.52
CA SER A 173 -12.93 -22.88 4.60
C SER A 173 -11.86 -22.63 3.52
N THR A 174 -11.24 -23.69 2.99
CA THR A 174 -10.19 -23.62 1.97
C THR A 174 -10.60 -24.33 0.69
N ASN A 175 -10.34 -23.76 -0.49
CA ASN A 175 -10.59 -24.40 -1.79
C ASN A 175 -9.28 -24.79 -2.49
N GLY A 176 -8.57 -25.75 -1.89
CA GLY A 176 -7.26 -26.18 -2.38
C GLY A 176 -6.11 -25.29 -1.90
N LYS A 177 -4.88 -25.74 -2.19
CA LYS A 177 -3.63 -25.07 -1.85
C LYS A 177 -2.68 -25.18 -3.03
N ASP A 178 -1.98 -24.09 -3.32
CA ASP A 178 -0.91 -24.08 -4.32
C ASP A 178 0.39 -24.50 -3.64
N SER A 179 1.05 -25.54 -4.17
CA SER A 179 2.28 -26.10 -3.58
C SER A 179 3.51 -25.78 -4.42
N TYR A 180 4.57 -25.31 -3.76
CA TYR A 180 5.82 -24.89 -4.39
C TYR A 180 7.03 -25.47 -3.66
N GLN A 181 8.04 -25.90 -4.42
CA GLN A 181 9.34 -26.34 -3.87
C GLN A 181 10.27 -25.14 -3.58
N ASN A 182 10.02 -24.01 -4.23
CA ASN A 182 10.85 -22.82 -4.17
C ASN A 182 10.13 -21.69 -3.38
N PHE A 183 10.82 -21.10 -2.41
CA PHE A 183 10.27 -20.02 -1.60
C PHE A 183 9.90 -18.77 -2.42
N GLN A 184 10.70 -18.40 -3.44
CA GLN A 184 10.44 -17.21 -4.25
C GLN A 184 9.19 -17.37 -5.13
N GLU A 185 8.90 -18.59 -5.58
CA GLU A 185 7.64 -18.91 -6.28
C GLU A 185 6.44 -18.80 -5.33
N ALA A 186 6.54 -19.39 -4.14
CA ALA A 186 5.51 -19.29 -3.10
C ALA A 186 5.28 -17.84 -2.67
N ARG A 187 6.35 -17.06 -2.47
CA ARG A 187 6.31 -15.64 -2.15
C ARG A 187 5.59 -14.86 -3.24
N SER A 188 5.94 -15.09 -4.51
CA SER A 188 5.31 -14.41 -5.64
C SER A 188 3.80 -14.70 -5.70
N ARG A 189 3.42 -15.98 -5.50
CA ARG A 189 2.02 -16.37 -5.44
C ARG A 189 1.28 -15.74 -4.25
N PHE A 190 1.91 -15.71 -3.08
CA PHE A 190 1.32 -15.11 -1.89
C PHE A 190 1.03 -13.62 -2.09
N ILE A 191 1.98 -12.87 -2.65
CA ILE A 191 1.78 -11.44 -2.98
C ILE A 191 0.70 -11.26 -4.05
N GLU A 192 0.69 -12.08 -5.11
CA GLU A 192 -0.34 -12.04 -6.16
C GLU A 192 -1.76 -12.21 -5.57
N ILE A 193 -1.93 -13.12 -4.62
CA ILE A 193 -3.21 -13.31 -3.94
C ILE A 193 -3.60 -12.07 -3.13
N LEU A 194 -2.66 -11.45 -2.41
CA LEU A 194 -2.93 -10.20 -1.66
C LEU A 194 -3.34 -9.05 -2.60
N GLU A 195 -2.69 -8.91 -3.76
CA GLU A 195 -3.08 -7.94 -4.79
C GLU A 195 -4.50 -8.20 -5.29
N ASN A 196 -4.84 -9.46 -5.55
CA ASN A 196 -6.20 -9.86 -5.96
C ASN A 196 -7.24 -9.55 -4.88
N VAL A 197 -6.93 -9.75 -3.60
CA VAL A 197 -7.82 -9.38 -2.48
C VAL A 197 -8.12 -7.88 -2.51
N VAL A 198 -7.11 -7.03 -2.70
CA VAL A 198 -7.32 -5.57 -2.82
C VAL A 198 -8.18 -5.25 -4.04
N PHE A 199 -7.87 -5.83 -5.19
CA PHE A 199 -8.59 -5.59 -6.43
C PHE A 199 -10.07 -5.97 -6.32
N ILE A 200 -10.37 -7.17 -5.82
CA ILE A 200 -11.72 -7.70 -5.68
C ILE A 200 -12.52 -6.87 -4.67
N ASN A 201 -11.94 -6.55 -3.50
CA ASN A 201 -12.67 -5.81 -2.49
C ASN A 201 -12.93 -4.36 -2.91
N ARG A 202 -12.02 -3.72 -3.64
CA ARG A 202 -12.29 -2.41 -4.27
C ARG A 202 -13.45 -2.49 -5.25
N TYR A 203 -13.42 -3.49 -6.13
CA TYR A 203 -14.52 -3.72 -7.07
C TYR A 203 -15.86 -3.95 -6.36
N TYR A 204 -15.90 -4.74 -5.28
CA TYR A 204 -17.12 -4.95 -4.50
C TYR A 204 -17.64 -3.69 -3.80
N VAL A 205 -16.74 -2.83 -3.30
CA VAL A 205 -17.12 -1.55 -2.72
C VAL A 205 -17.69 -0.62 -3.80
N ASP A 206 -17.04 -0.53 -4.95
CA ASP A 206 -17.46 0.31 -6.07
C ASP A 206 -18.83 -0.12 -6.64
N GLU A 207 -19.09 -1.43 -6.71
CA GLU A 207 -20.37 -2.00 -7.14
C GLU A 207 -21.42 -2.06 -6.01
N GLY A 208 -21.04 -1.73 -4.77
CA GLY A 208 -21.95 -1.72 -3.63
C GLY A 208 -22.38 -3.09 -3.09
N ILE A 209 -21.61 -4.12 -3.42
CA ILE A 209 -21.83 -5.52 -3.01
C ILE A 209 -21.41 -5.73 -1.54
N GLY A 210 -20.50 -4.89 -1.04
CA GLY A 210 -19.90 -5.00 0.29
C GLY A 210 -18.61 -5.83 0.24
N ALA A 211 -17.56 -5.34 0.90
CA ALA A 211 -16.28 -6.03 0.99
C ALA A 211 -16.36 -7.26 1.91
N GLU A 212 -15.46 -8.21 1.70
CA GLU A 212 -15.29 -9.42 2.52
C GLU A 212 -14.94 -9.06 3.98
N TYR A 213 -14.19 -7.96 4.15
CA TYR A 213 -13.92 -7.35 5.45
C TYR A 213 -13.55 -5.87 5.31
N SER A 214 -13.55 -5.13 6.43
CA SER A 214 -13.12 -3.72 6.46
C SER A 214 -11.59 -3.59 6.39
N SER A 215 -11.10 -2.68 5.57
CA SER A 215 -9.68 -2.34 5.40
C SER A 215 -9.55 -0.95 4.78
N PRO A 216 -8.60 -0.11 5.22
CA PRO A 216 -8.32 1.21 4.62
C PRO A 216 -7.91 1.14 3.14
N LEU A 217 -7.61 -0.04 2.60
CA LEU A 217 -7.22 -0.23 1.20
C LEU A 217 -8.39 -0.13 0.21
N TRP A 218 -9.63 -0.25 0.70
CA TRP A 218 -10.87 -0.07 -0.05
C TRP A 218 -11.95 0.69 0.74
N ASP A 219 -11.77 0.88 2.04
CA ASP A 219 -12.54 1.82 2.83
C ASP A 219 -12.07 3.26 2.57
N LYS A 220 -13.02 4.20 2.50
CA LYS A 220 -12.71 5.61 2.25
C LYS A 220 -11.85 6.18 3.38
N SER A 221 -10.73 6.80 3.03
CA SER A 221 -9.81 7.37 4.01
C SER A 221 -10.42 8.61 4.70
N MET A 222 -9.87 9.00 5.85
CA MET A 222 -10.29 10.23 6.53
C MET A 222 -10.07 11.48 5.65
N ASN A 223 -9.07 11.45 4.77
CA ASN A 223 -8.82 12.52 3.80
C ASN A 223 -9.90 12.55 2.70
N ASP A 224 -10.41 11.39 2.28
CA ASP A 224 -11.55 11.30 1.36
C ASP A 224 -12.82 11.83 2.03
N ILE A 225 -13.04 11.53 3.31
CA ILE A 225 -14.18 12.04 4.08
C ILE A 225 -14.13 13.57 4.17
N GLU A 226 -12.98 14.16 4.51
CA GLU A 226 -12.87 15.62 4.61
C GLU A 226 -13.03 16.31 3.25
N ASN A 227 -12.49 15.71 2.17
CA ASN A 227 -12.71 16.20 0.81
C ASN A 227 -14.20 16.14 0.41
N MET A 228 -14.87 15.01 0.66
CA MET A 228 -16.30 14.86 0.39
C MET A 228 -17.14 15.86 1.19
N LYS A 229 -16.82 16.05 2.47
CA LYS A 229 -17.46 17.06 3.32
C LYS A 229 -17.31 18.46 2.74
N CYS A 230 -16.09 18.86 2.35
CA CYS A 230 -15.83 20.14 1.70
C CYS A 230 -16.66 20.32 0.41
N ILE A 231 -16.78 19.28 -0.41
CA ILE A 231 -17.61 19.29 -1.62
C ILE A 231 -19.09 19.55 -1.28
N VAL A 232 -19.65 18.86 -0.27
CA VAL A 232 -21.05 19.07 0.13
C VAL A 232 -21.26 20.49 0.69
N GLU A 233 -20.36 20.97 1.54
CA GLU A 233 -20.43 22.32 2.11
C GLU A 233 -20.37 23.42 1.03
N GLN A 234 -19.54 23.24 0.00
CA GLN A 234 -19.52 24.16 -1.15
C GLN A 234 -20.87 24.19 -1.89
N GLU A 235 -21.52 23.04 -2.09
CA GLU A 235 -22.82 22.97 -2.75
C GLU A 235 -23.96 23.56 -1.89
N ILE A 236 -23.90 23.40 -0.56
CA ILE A 236 -24.80 24.06 0.40
C ILE A 236 -24.65 25.58 0.31
N LYS A 237 -23.40 26.07 0.32
CA LYS A 237 -23.11 27.50 0.21
C LYS A 237 -23.60 28.10 -1.11
N LYS A 238 -23.41 27.40 -2.24
CA LYS A 238 -23.92 27.83 -3.56
C LYS A 238 -25.45 27.98 -3.58
N ARG A 239 -26.18 27.21 -2.75
CA ARG A 239 -27.64 27.25 -2.65
C ARG A 239 -28.15 28.14 -1.51
N HIS A 240 -27.26 28.76 -0.76
CA HIS A 240 -27.56 29.54 0.44
C HIS A 240 -28.26 28.73 1.55
N PHE A 241 -27.93 27.45 1.67
CA PHE A 241 -28.56 26.53 2.65
C PHE A 241 -27.85 26.48 4.00
N GLU A 242 -26.94 27.39 4.30
CA GLU A 242 -26.09 27.35 5.50
C GLU A 242 -26.88 27.48 6.81
N SER A 243 -28.08 28.06 6.76
CA SER A 243 -28.97 28.17 7.92
C SER A 243 -29.78 26.89 8.20
N LEU A 244 -29.70 25.88 7.35
CA LEU A 244 -30.33 24.58 7.60
C LEU A 244 -29.54 23.79 8.64
N GLN A 245 -30.26 23.00 9.42
CA GLN A 245 -29.65 22.04 10.35
C GLN A 245 -29.26 20.77 9.59
N TYR A 246 -27.96 20.49 9.55
CA TYR A 246 -27.41 19.29 8.93
C TYR A 246 -26.16 18.79 9.64
N VAL A 247 -25.83 17.51 9.43
CA VAL A 247 -24.63 16.86 9.96
C VAL A 247 -23.98 16.05 8.84
N LEU A 248 -22.67 16.24 8.64
CA LEU A 248 -21.88 15.52 7.64
C LEU A 248 -20.87 14.60 8.31
N PHE A 249 -20.92 13.32 7.96
CA PHE A 249 -19.98 12.27 8.35
C PHE A 249 -19.80 12.07 9.86
N ASP A 250 -20.84 12.39 10.64
CA ASP A 250 -20.96 12.07 12.06
C ASP A 250 -22.36 11.50 12.33
N GLU A 251 -22.47 10.17 12.42
CA GLU A 251 -23.75 9.50 12.64
C GLU A 251 -24.34 9.82 14.02
N ASN A 252 -23.47 9.97 15.02
CA ASN A 252 -23.85 9.97 16.44
C ASN A 252 -24.11 11.38 16.98
N LYS A 253 -23.87 12.42 16.18
CA LYS A 253 -24.18 13.81 16.54
C LYS A 253 -25.66 13.93 16.92
N ASN A 254 -25.93 14.28 18.17
CA ASN A 254 -27.28 14.63 18.58
C ASN A 254 -27.58 16.07 18.13
N PHE A 255 -28.26 16.21 16.99
CA PHE A 255 -28.67 17.51 16.46
C PHE A 255 -30.14 17.48 15.99
N PRO A 256 -31.06 18.05 16.79
CA PRO A 256 -32.49 18.03 16.47
C PRO A 256 -32.81 18.64 15.10
N TRP A 257 -33.86 18.15 14.44
CA TRP A 257 -34.32 18.58 13.11
C TRP A 257 -33.28 18.50 11.98
N ALA A 258 -32.11 17.90 12.21
CA ALA A 258 -31.04 17.85 11.24
C ALA A 258 -31.24 16.75 10.19
N PHE A 259 -30.73 16.98 8.99
CA PHE A 259 -30.46 15.91 8.02
C PHE A 259 -29.03 15.43 8.18
N HIS A 260 -28.84 14.12 8.29
CA HIS A 260 -27.52 13.50 8.35
C HIS A 260 -27.17 12.90 7.00
N LEU A 261 -25.93 13.11 6.57
CA LEU A 261 -25.25 12.34 5.53
C LEU A 261 -24.01 11.74 6.18
N PHE A 262 -23.90 10.41 6.25
CA PHE A 262 -22.75 9.75 6.88
C PHE A 262 -22.36 8.48 6.11
N TYR A 263 -21.18 7.94 6.38
CA TYR A 263 -20.68 6.72 5.74
C TYR A 263 -20.60 5.60 6.78
N ARG A 264 -21.20 4.44 6.47
CA ARG A 264 -21.20 3.26 7.33
C ARG A 264 -21.30 2.00 6.48
N ASP A 265 -20.53 0.98 6.82
CA ASP A 265 -20.58 -0.35 6.18
C ASP A 265 -20.48 -0.31 4.65
N GLY A 266 -19.54 0.48 4.11
CA GLY A 266 -19.35 0.59 2.66
C GLY A 266 -20.36 1.49 1.94
N LYS A 267 -21.33 2.10 2.65
CA LYS A 267 -22.42 2.86 2.04
C LYS A 267 -22.57 4.25 2.63
N PHE A 268 -23.08 5.17 1.82
CA PHE A 268 -23.55 6.48 2.24
C PHE A 268 -25.00 6.40 2.71
N MET A 269 -25.25 6.91 3.90
CA MET A 269 -26.53 6.85 4.57
C MET A 269 -27.09 8.25 4.73
N ILE A 270 -28.39 8.41 4.45
CA ILE A 270 -29.12 9.67 4.65
C ILE A 270 -30.35 9.43 5.50
N ASN A 271 -30.50 10.22 6.58
CA ASN A 271 -31.74 10.28 7.35
C ASN A 271 -32.03 11.69 7.87
N GLY A 272 -33.28 11.92 8.25
CA GLY A 272 -33.71 13.13 8.96
C GLY A 272 -33.98 12.83 10.43
N ARG A 273 -33.82 13.82 11.30
CA ARG A 273 -34.00 13.69 12.75
C ARG A 273 -35.15 14.54 13.27
N ASP A 274 -35.88 14.05 14.27
CA ASP A 274 -36.94 14.83 14.95
C ASP A 274 -36.38 15.81 16.00
N ASP A 275 -37.26 16.43 16.78
CA ASP A 275 -36.90 17.37 17.85
C ASP A 275 -36.11 16.73 19.00
N ARG A 276 -36.12 15.39 19.10
CA ARG A 276 -35.37 14.59 20.08
C ARG A 276 -34.17 13.87 19.46
N SER A 277 -33.89 14.17 18.20
CA SER A 277 -32.84 13.54 17.39
C SER A 277 -33.07 12.06 17.05
N TYR A 278 -34.30 11.56 17.17
CA TYR A 278 -34.65 10.22 16.69
C TYR A 278 -34.75 10.21 15.15
N VAL A 279 -34.36 9.09 14.55
CA VAL A 279 -34.46 8.89 13.09
C VAL A 279 -35.93 8.98 12.69
N MET A 280 -36.25 9.93 11.81
CA MET A 280 -37.57 10.06 11.21
C MET A 280 -37.63 9.29 9.88
N GLY A 281 -38.52 8.30 9.83
CA GLY A 281 -38.73 7.48 8.64
C GLY A 281 -37.56 6.53 8.39
N ASN A 282 -37.33 6.19 7.11
CA ASN A 282 -36.30 5.25 6.71
C ASN A 282 -34.97 5.96 6.41
N THR A 283 -33.86 5.35 6.83
CA THR A 283 -32.54 5.68 6.30
C THR A 283 -32.45 5.21 4.85
N ILE A 284 -31.98 6.07 3.96
CA ILE A 284 -31.73 5.70 2.56
C ILE A 284 -30.23 5.44 2.40
N GLU A 285 -29.89 4.38 1.67
CA GLU A 285 -28.52 3.95 1.43
C GLU A 285 -28.12 4.19 -0.03
N PHE A 286 -26.88 4.59 -0.24
CA PHE A 286 -26.28 4.82 -1.55
C PHE A 286 -24.88 4.21 -1.58
N THR A 287 -24.50 3.65 -2.72
CA THR A 287 -23.17 3.05 -2.92
C THR A 287 -22.18 4.13 -3.40
N ARG A 288 -22.65 5.08 -4.20
CA ARG A 288 -21.84 6.17 -4.77
C ARG A 288 -22.05 7.48 -4.00
N PHE A 289 -20.94 8.18 -3.75
CA PHE A 289 -20.97 9.49 -3.08
C PHE A 289 -21.80 10.52 -3.86
N GLU A 290 -21.66 10.54 -5.19
CA GLU A 290 -22.33 11.54 -6.02
C GLU A 290 -23.85 11.44 -5.91
N ASP A 291 -24.37 10.21 -5.93
CA ASP A 291 -25.80 9.93 -5.79
C ASP A 291 -26.31 10.31 -4.39
N ALA A 292 -25.55 9.97 -3.34
CA ALA A 292 -25.86 10.37 -1.98
C ALA A 292 -25.87 11.89 -1.80
N LYS A 293 -24.87 12.58 -2.35
CA LYS A 293 -24.76 14.04 -2.30
C LYS A 293 -25.95 14.71 -2.98
N ILE A 294 -26.33 14.25 -4.18
CA ILE A 294 -27.48 14.78 -4.91
C ILE A 294 -28.76 14.58 -4.09
N ALA A 295 -29.03 13.36 -3.64
CA ALA A 295 -30.22 13.04 -2.86
C ALA A 295 -30.28 13.81 -1.52
N PHE A 296 -29.13 14.05 -0.89
CA PHE A 296 -29.02 14.86 0.31
C PHE A 296 -29.42 16.32 0.05
N LEU A 297 -28.87 16.93 -0.99
CA LEU A 297 -29.18 18.31 -1.37
C LEU A 297 -30.65 18.48 -1.78
N GLU A 298 -31.23 17.52 -2.50
CA GLU A 298 -32.65 17.51 -2.85
C GLU A 298 -33.55 17.47 -1.61
N ARG A 299 -33.17 16.71 -0.58
CA ARG A 299 -33.90 16.68 0.70
C ARG A 299 -33.87 18.03 1.41
N LEU A 300 -32.72 18.71 1.42
CA LEU A 300 -32.60 20.06 1.97
C LEU A 300 -33.51 21.04 1.20
N GLU A 301 -33.50 20.98 -0.13
CA GLU A 301 -34.34 21.83 -0.97
C GLU A 301 -35.85 21.58 -0.73
N HIS A 302 -36.27 20.32 -0.65
CA HIS A 302 -37.65 19.97 -0.31
C HIS A 302 -38.03 20.46 1.08
N PHE A 303 -37.11 20.41 2.05
CA PHE A 303 -37.35 20.90 3.39
C PHE A 303 -37.55 22.42 3.43
N VAL A 304 -36.77 23.19 2.66
CA VAL A 304 -36.97 24.63 2.46
C VAL A 304 -38.36 24.90 1.89
N LYS A 305 -38.71 24.27 0.77
CA LYS A 305 -40.02 24.45 0.11
C LYS A 305 -41.19 24.11 1.03
N SER A 306 -41.05 23.05 1.83
CA SER A 306 -42.06 22.62 2.81
C SER A 306 -42.26 23.65 3.92
N ASN A 307 -41.19 24.19 4.50
CA ASN A 307 -41.30 25.22 5.55
C ASN A 307 -41.83 26.56 4.99
N GLN A 308 -41.42 26.97 3.80
CA GLN A 308 -41.99 28.13 3.12
C GLN A 308 -43.51 27.99 2.90
N LEU A 309 -43.97 26.80 2.51
CA LEU A 309 -45.40 26.51 2.39
C LEU A 309 -46.11 26.59 3.75
N LYS A 310 -45.51 26.01 4.81
CA LYS A 310 -46.07 26.08 6.17
C LYS A 310 -46.30 27.53 6.62
N VAL A 311 -45.29 28.38 6.45
CA VAL A 311 -45.39 29.82 6.77
C VAL A 311 -46.54 30.46 5.98
N ARG A 312 -46.64 30.18 4.67
CA ARG A 312 -47.71 30.72 3.81
C ARG A 312 -49.12 30.34 4.27
N ILE A 313 -49.30 29.15 4.83
CA ILE A 313 -50.60 28.66 5.32
C ILE A 313 -50.81 28.92 6.82
N GLY A 314 -49.99 29.76 7.45
CA GLY A 314 -50.11 30.13 8.86
C GLY A 314 -49.70 29.03 9.85
N LYS A 315 -48.96 28.01 9.41
CA LYS A 315 -48.38 26.98 10.28
C LYS A 315 -46.96 27.34 10.69
N LYS A 316 -46.59 26.95 11.92
CA LYS A 316 -45.23 27.15 12.44
C LYS A 316 -44.23 26.25 11.70
N PRO A 317 -43.08 26.78 11.23
CA PRO A 317 -41.99 25.96 10.72
C PRO A 317 -41.34 25.15 11.85
N TYR A 318 -40.48 24.19 11.49
CA TYR A 318 -39.82 23.33 12.48
C TYR A 318 -38.85 24.12 13.38
N TYR A 319 -38.09 25.04 12.77
CA TYR A 319 -37.20 25.97 13.46
C TYR A 319 -37.11 27.28 12.67
N SER A 320 -36.47 28.29 13.27
CA SER A 320 -36.26 29.61 12.66
C SER A 320 -35.09 29.57 11.67
N SER A 321 -35.27 30.09 10.47
CA SER A 321 -34.25 30.23 9.44
C SER A 321 -34.60 31.37 8.47
N PRO A 322 -33.62 32.15 8.01
CA PRO A 322 -33.82 33.19 6.99
C PRO A 322 -34.36 32.67 5.65
N LEU A 323 -34.36 31.35 5.42
CA LEU A 323 -34.89 30.74 4.19
C LEU A 323 -36.42 30.72 4.10
N TRP A 324 -37.11 30.91 5.22
CA TRP A 324 -38.58 30.98 5.28
C TRP A 324 -39.10 31.99 6.29
N ASP A 325 -38.28 32.43 7.23
CA ASP A 325 -38.53 33.60 8.07
C ASP A 325 -38.18 34.84 7.25
N ASN A 326 -39.02 35.19 6.27
CA ASN A 326 -38.89 36.51 5.67
C ASN A 326 -39.13 37.54 6.78
N GLU A 327 -38.10 38.32 7.12
CA GLU A 327 -38.25 39.69 7.59
C GLU A 327 -38.93 40.50 6.47
N LYS A 328 -40.23 40.30 6.28
CA LYS A 328 -41.08 41.40 5.83
C LYS A 328 -41.71 41.99 7.09
N ALA A 329 -40.91 42.82 7.74
CA ALA A 329 -41.43 44.05 8.25
C ALA A 329 -42.06 44.82 7.07
N ASP A 330 -43.23 45.37 7.35
CA ASP A 330 -44.16 46.16 6.54
C ASP A 330 -45.13 45.40 5.60
#